data_AF-A0A2N5KE84-F1
#
_entry.id   AF-A0A2N5KE84-F1
#
_cell.length_a   1.000
_cell.length_b   1.000
_cell.length_c   1.000
_cell.angle_alpha   90.00
_cell.angle_beta   90.00
_cell.angle_gamma   90.00
#
_symmetry.space_group_name_H-M   'P 1'
#
loop_
_entity.id
_entity.type
_entity.pdbx_description
1 polymer ?
#
loop_
_entity_poly.entity_id
_entity_poly.type
_entity_poly.pdbx_seq_one_letter_code
_entity_poly.pdbx_strand_id
1 'polypeptide(L)'
;MSGTKIKSTHHEQRGFTIVELLIVIIVIGMLAALVYNVFTTVRRRAEVASAMNGATQIERGLKTALVDEGRSTWWPEYYWADNGVPDISAENPPINHLRDRAGYQKYIQNVPNTTNFPASAWRYDADNNTPYVGCPSKPKDENGINLILPGHKSRPYVEELDKRMDDGNLDCGKGRLFDGKYFWLLARDLDQPYE
;
A
#
# COMPACT_ATOMS: atom_id res chain seq x y z
N MET A 1 -38.24 -73.29 27.60
CA MET A 1 -37.13 -72.41 27.18
C MET A 1 -37.68 -70.99 27.09
N SER A 2 -37.12 -70.08 27.89
CA SER A 2 -37.67 -68.73 28.14
C SER A 2 -37.42 -67.80 26.95
N GLY A 3 -38.48 -67.17 26.43
CA GLY A 3 -38.39 -66.19 25.34
C GLY A 3 -37.93 -64.82 25.87
N THR A 4 -36.80 -64.33 25.36
CA THR A 4 -36.25 -63.01 25.70
C THR A 4 -37.10 -61.91 25.06
N LYS A 5 -37.80 -61.11 25.88
CA LYS A 5 -38.50 -59.89 25.43
C LYS A 5 -37.47 -58.81 25.06
N ILE A 6 -37.40 -58.46 23.78
CA ILE A 6 -36.65 -57.29 23.31
C ILE A 6 -37.46 -56.04 23.70
N LYS A 7 -36.94 -55.21 24.60
CA LYS A 7 -37.51 -53.90 24.92
C LYS A 7 -37.19 -52.95 23.77
N SER A 8 -38.20 -52.62 22.96
CA SER A 8 -38.15 -51.50 22.01
C SER A 8 -38.09 -50.19 22.81
N THR A 9 -36.94 -49.52 22.78
CA THR A 9 -36.82 -48.14 23.25
C THR A 9 -37.30 -47.22 22.14
N HIS A 10 -38.54 -46.75 22.22
CA HIS A 10 -39.03 -45.67 21.37
C HIS A 10 -38.18 -44.42 21.63
N HIS A 11 -37.30 -44.09 20.69
CA HIS A 11 -36.57 -42.83 20.72
C HIS A 11 -37.53 -41.75 20.24
N GLU A 12 -37.97 -40.88 21.15
CA GLU A 12 -38.80 -39.72 20.79
C GLU A 12 -37.98 -38.80 19.87
N GLN A 13 -38.30 -38.83 18.58
CA GLN A 13 -37.73 -37.89 17.62
C GLN A 13 -38.35 -36.51 17.88
N ARG A 14 -37.60 -35.67 18.60
CA ARG A 14 -37.94 -34.26 18.80
C ARG A 14 -37.80 -33.54 17.46
N GLY A 15 -38.91 -33.09 16.89
CA GLY A 15 -38.93 -32.26 15.69
C GLY A 15 -38.44 -30.84 16.00
N PHE A 16 -37.71 -30.25 15.04
CA PHE A 16 -37.26 -28.86 15.12
C PHE A 16 -38.43 -27.92 14.82
N THR A 17 -38.66 -26.91 15.66
CA THR A 17 -39.74 -25.94 15.43
C THR A 17 -39.32 -24.93 14.36
N ILE A 18 -40.28 -24.44 13.58
CA ILE A 18 -40.04 -23.36 12.60
C ILE A 18 -39.49 -22.11 13.30
N VAL A 19 -39.91 -21.87 14.55
CA VAL A 19 -39.47 -20.73 15.35
C VAL A 19 -37.99 -20.83 15.71
N GLU A 20 -37.50 -22.01 16.09
CA GLU A 20 -36.07 -22.24 16.36
C GLU A 20 -35.24 -21.95 15.10
N LEU A 21 -35.70 -22.36 13.92
CA LEU A 21 -35.00 -22.08 12.67
C LEU A 21 -35.03 -20.59 12.31
N LEU A 22 -36.18 -19.94 12.52
CA LEU A 22 -36.38 -18.52 12.26
C LEU A 22 -35.42 -17.65 13.11
N ILE A 23 -35.31 -17.94 14.40
CA ILE A 23 -34.42 -17.18 15.29
C ILE A 23 -32.96 -17.36 14.86
N VAL A 24 -32.57 -18.57 14.44
CA VAL A 24 -31.19 -18.84 14.00
C VAL A 24 -30.83 -18.01 12.77
N ILE A 25 -31.68 -17.97 11.75
CA ILE A 25 -31.37 -17.17 10.54
C ILE A 25 -31.35 -15.67 10.85
N ILE A 26 -32.20 -15.20 11.77
CA ILE A 26 -32.20 -13.79 12.21
C ILE A 26 -30.88 -13.46 12.92
N VAL A 27 -30.45 -14.30 13.86
CA VAL A 27 -29.21 -14.08 14.62
C VAL A 27 -27.98 -14.16 13.69
N ILE A 28 -27.92 -15.14 12.79
CA ILE A 28 -26.82 -15.25 11.81
C ILE A 28 -26.81 -14.02 10.88
N GLY A 29 -27.98 -13.57 10.41
CA GLY A 29 -28.09 -12.38 9.56
C GLY A 29 -27.58 -11.10 10.26
N MET A 30 -27.93 -10.93 11.54
CA MET A 30 -27.47 -9.81 12.35
C MET A 30 -25.94 -9.83 12.55
N LEU A 31 -25.37 -10.99 12.87
CA LEU A 31 -23.92 -11.14 13.03
C LEU A 31 -23.17 -10.92 11.71
N ALA A 32 -23.67 -11.47 10.60
CA ALA A 32 -23.06 -11.31 9.28
C ALA A 32 -23.01 -9.84 8.83
N ALA A 33 -24.07 -9.07 9.10
CA ALA A 33 -24.11 -7.63 8.78
C ALA A 33 -23.05 -6.82 9.55
N LEU A 34 -22.83 -7.12 10.83
CA LEU A 34 -21.78 -6.48 11.62
C LEU A 34 -20.37 -6.82 11.11
N VAL A 35 -20.13 -8.11 10.81
CA VAL A 35 -18.85 -8.59 10.30
C VAL A 35 -18.51 -7.93 8.97
N TYR A 36 -19.47 -7.79 8.06
CA TYR A 36 -19.24 -7.16 6.75
C TYR A 36 -18.72 -5.72 6.86
N ASN A 37 -19.36 -4.89 7.70
CA ASN A 37 -18.97 -3.49 7.88
C ASN A 37 -17.57 -3.35 8.51
N VAL A 38 -17.25 -4.18 9.51
CA VAL A 38 -15.92 -4.17 10.15
C VAL A 38 -14.84 -4.68 9.20
N PHE A 39 -15.15 -5.73 8.44
CA PHE A 39 -14.20 -6.35 7.51
C PHE A 39 -13.71 -5.37 6.44
N THR A 40 -14.59 -4.56 5.85
CA THR A 40 -14.18 -3.57 4.83
C THR A 40 -13.23 -2.51 5.39
N THR A 41 -13.47 -2.05 6.62
CA THR A 41 -12.59 -1.10 7.31
C THR A 41 -11.23 -1.73 7.62
N VAL A 42 -11.20 -2.92 8.21
CA VAL A 42 -9.96 -3.63 8.54
C VAL A 42 -9.13 -3.91 7.29
N ARG A 43 -9.79 -4.34 6.20
CA ARG A 43 -9.13 -4.58 4.92
C ARG A 43 -8.46 -3.32 4.38
N ARG A 44 -9.17 -2.18 4.35
CA ARG A 44 -8.58 -0.89 3.91
C ARG A 44 -7.37 -0.52 4.75
N ARG A 45 -7.48 -0.69 6.08
CA ARG A 45 -6.36 -0.39 6.99
C ARG A 45 -5.13 -1.25 6.74
N ALA A 46 -5.33 -2.52 6.38
CA ALA A 46 -4.27 -3.46 6.02
C ALA A 46 -3.64 -3.12 4.66
N GLU A 47 -4.45 -2.72 3.67
CA GLU A 47 -3.96 -2.27 2.36
C GLU A 47 -3.08 -1.02 2.51
N VAL A 48 -3.50 -0.04 3.31
CA VAL A 48 -2.69 1.15 3.63
C VAL A 48 -1.38 0.76 4.31
N ALA A 49 -1.43 -0.10 5.34
CA ALA A 49 -0.21 -0.55 6.03
C ALA A 49 0.76 -1.29 5.10
N SER A 50 0.23 -2.08 4.16
CA SER A 50 1.04 -2.79 3.16
C SER A 50 1.74 -1.81 2.21
N ALA A 51 1.04 -0.78 1.73
CA ALA A 51 1.63 0.28 0.91
C ALA A 51 2.73 1.04 1.67
N MET A 52 2.49 1.39 2.94
CA MET A 52 3.50 2.05 3.78
C MET A 52 4.76 1.21 3.98
N ASN A 53 4.57 -0.06 4.35
CA ASN A 53 5.70 -0.99 4.48
C ASN A 53 6.46 -1.13 3.15
N GLY A 54 5.75 -1.07 2.04
CA GLY A 54 6.33 -1.11 0.70
C GLY A 54 7.22 0.10 0.40
N ALA A 55 6.69 1.31 0.59
CA ALA A 55 7.44 2.55 0.42
C ALA A 55 8.69 2.60 1.31
N THR A 56 8.56 2.24 2.59
CA THR A 56 9.68 2.18 3.53
C THR A 56 10.76 1.16 3.12
N GLN A 57 10.37 0.01 2.55
CA GLN A 57 11.34 -0.97 2.05
C GLN A 57 12.14 -0.39 0.87
N ILE A 58 11.46 0.29 -0.06
CA ILE A 58 12.11 0.96 -1.20
C ILE A 58 13.06 2.06 -0.70
N GLU A 59 12.60 2.94 0.19
CA GLU A 59 13.40 4.02 0.78
C GLU A 59 14.67 3.50 1.43
N ARG A 60 14.55 2.48 2.29
CA ARG A 60 15.71 1.86 2.96
C ARG A 60 16.68 1.24 1.97
N GLY A 61 16.17 0.56 0.94
CA GLY A 61 16.99 0.00 -0.13
C GLY A 61 17.79 1.08 -0.84
N LEU A 62 17.12 2.16 -1.28
CA LEU A 62 17.77 3.29 -1.96
C LEU A 62 18.80 3.99 -1.07
N LYS A 63 18.48 4.24 0.21
CA LYS A 63 19.43 4.81 1.19
C LYS A 63 20.66 3.93 1.38
N THR A 64 20.47 2.62 1.50
CA THR A 64 21.59 1.68 1.66
C THR A 64 22.48 1.64 0.43
N ALA A 65 21.87 1.63 -0.77
CA ALA A 65 22.60 1.69 -2.03
C ALA A 65 23.45 2.95 -2.15
N LEU A 66 22.89 4.08 -1.73
CA LEU A 66 23.54 5.37 -1.81
C LEU A 66 24.75 5.46 -0.87
N VAL A 67 24.64 4.89 0.34
CA VAL A 67 25.76 4.78 1.29
C VAL A 67 26.84 3.83 0.78
N ASP A 68 26.49 2.66 0.21
CA ASP A 68 27.46 1.70 -0.33
C ASP A 68 28.25 2.28 -1.53
N GLU A 69 27.59 3.08 -2.37
CA GLU A 69 28.24 3.77 -3.49
C GLU A 69 28.99 5.06 -3.07
N GLY A 70 28.88 5.49 -1.81
CA GLY A 70 29.52 6.69 -1.32
C GLY A 70 29.00 7.99 -1.96
N ARG A 71 27.73 8.02 -2.38
CA ARG A 71 27.11 9.20 -3.00
C ARG A 71 26.51 10.11 -1.92
N SER A 72 26.58 11.43 -2.10
CA SER A 72 25.86 12.41 -1.28
C SER A 72 24.52 12.80 -1.87
N THR A 73 24.29 12.52 -3.15
CA THR A 73 23.08 12.86 -3.88
C THR A 73 22.44 11.65 -4.52
N TRP A 74 21.11 11.72 -4.65
CA TRP A 74 20.32 10.73 -5.35
C TRP A 74 20.70 10.64 -6.83
N TRP A 75 20.41 9.51 -7.46
CA TRP A 75 20.66 9.34 -8.88
C TRP A 75 19.64 10.17 -9.68
N PRO A 76 20.06 10.93 -10.69
CA PRO A 76 19.12 11.57 -11.59
C PRO A 76 18.35 10.49 -12.38
N GLU A 77 17.13 10.78 -12.82
CA GLU A 77 16.24 9.77 -13.41
C GLU A 77 16.84 9.08 -14.64
N TYR A 78 17.54 9.83 -15.48
CA TYR A 78 18.26 9.30 -16.64
C TYR A 78 19.34 8.27 -16.29
N TYR A 79 19.86 8.25 -15.05
CA TYR A 79 20.81 7.24 -14.60
C TYR A 79 20.20 5.84 -14.69
N TRP A 80 18.90 5.73 -14.50
CA TRP A 80 18.12 4.51 -14.55
C TRP A 80 17.41 4.30 -15.89
N ALA A 81 17.57 5.21 -16.84
CA ALA A 81 17.03 5.03 -18.17
C ALA A 81 17.78 3.89 -18.88
N ASP A 82 17.03 3.14 -19.67
CA ASP A 82 17.52 2.15 -20.61
C ASP A 82 16.88 2.49 -21.97
N ASN A 83 17.67 2.52 -23.03
CA ASN A 83 17.21 3.01 -24.33
C ASN A 83 16.29 1.99 -25.06
N GLY A 84 15.97 0.86 -24.43
CA GLY A 84 15.25 -0.26 -25.01
C GLY A 84 13.83 -0.53 -24.46
N VAL A 85 13.34 0.21 -23.46
CA VAL A 85 11.99 -0.02 -22.89
C VAL A 85 11.06 1.18 -23.20
N PRO A 86 9.86 0.97 -23.79
CA PRO A 86 8.98 2.07 -24.20
C PRO A 86 8.34 2.92 -23.09
N ASP A 87 8.39 2.47 -21.82
CA ASP A 87 7.77 3.13 -20.64
C ASP A 87 8.81 3.70 -19.65
N ILE A 88 10.06 3.83 -20.11
CA ILE A 88 11.12 4.60 -19.45
C ILE A 88 11.46 5.79 -20.33
N SER A 89 10.44 6.61 -20.64
CA SER A 89 10.72 8.04 -20.76
C SER A 89 11.69 8.38 -19.64
N ALA A 90 12.78 9.10 -19.94
CA ALA A 90 13.79 9.46 -18.95
C ALA A 90 13.21 10.18 -17.71
N GLU A 91 11.92 10.49 -17.77
CA GLU A 91 11.00 10.95 -16.74
C GLU A 91 10.32 9.76 -16.01
N ASN A 92 10.68 9.54 -14.75
CA ASN A 92 10.04 8.63 -13.78
C ASN A 92 10.15 7.11 -14.01
N PRO A 93 11.35 6.52 -13.98
CA PRO A 93 11.57 5.08 -14.18
C PRO A 93 10.92 4.21 -13.09
N PRO A 94 10.37 3.02 -13.42
CA PRO A 94 9.73 2.17 -12.44
C PRO A 94 10.76 1.44 -11.54
N ILE A 95 10.45 1.23 -10.27
CA ILE A 95 11.38 0.70 -9.25
C ILE A 95 11.84 -0.73 -9.57
N ASN A 96 11.05 -1.52 -10.28
CA ASN A 96 11.47 -2.84 -10.77
C ASN A 96 12.68 -2.73 -11.71
N HIS A 97 12.74 -1.70 -12.55
CA HIS A 97 13.87 -1.46 -13.44
C HIS A 97 15.14 -1.12 -12.65
N LEU A 98 15.01 -0.28 -11.61
CA LEU A 98 16.11 0.04 -10.70
C LEU A 98 16.64 -1.22 -10.02
N ARG A 99 15.75 -2.07 -9.51
CA ARG A 99 16.09 -3.36 -8.90
C ARG A 99 16.83 -4.28 -9.86
N ASP A 100 16.31 -4.41 -11.09
CA ASP A 100 16.78 -5.41 -12.07
C ASP A 100 18.15 -5.03 -12.66
N ARG A 101 18.63 -3.81 -12.40
CA ARG A 101 19.98 -3.39 -12.73
C ARG A 101 21.01 -4.18 -11.93
N ALA A 102 22.11 -4.54 -12.59
CA ALA A 102 23.22 -5.27 -11.99
C ALA A 102 23.67 -4.59 -10.68
N GLY A 103 23.57 -5.31 -9.56
CA GLY A 103 24.02 -4.86 -8.24
C GLY A 103 22.96 -4.17 -7.37
N TYR A 104 21.73 -3.91 -7.85
CA TYR A 104 20.70 -3.25 -7.04
C TYR A 104 19.68 -4.18 -6.40
N GLN A 105 19.56 -5.41 -6.90
CA GLN A 105 18.70 -6.44 -6.31
C GLN A 105 19.07 -6.76 -4.85
N LYS A 106 20.32 -6.54 -4.43
CA LYS A 106 20.74 -6.69 -3.02
C LYS A 106 20.10 -5.67 -2.08
N TYR A 107 19.74 -4.49 -2.58
CA TYR A 107 19.13 -3.41 -1.79
C TYR A 107 17.62 -3.42 -1.85
N ILE A 108 17.07 -3.67 -3.04
CA ILE A 108 15.63 -3.74 -3.28
C ILE A 108 15.31 -5.18 -3.63
N GLN A 109 15.18 -6.03 -2.61
CA GLN A 109 14.98 -7.47 -2.85
C GLN A 109 13.67 -7.76 -3.59
N ASN A 110 12.60 -7.03 -3.24
CA ASN A 110 11.28 -7.16 -3.82
C ASN A 110 10.62 -5.79 -3.98
N VAL A 111 9.93 -5.58 -5.10
CA VAL A 111 9.05 -4.42 -5.26
C VAL A 111 7.66 -4.79 -4.75
N PRO A 112 7.05 -4.01 -3.83
CA PRO A 112 5.78 -4.34 -3.21
C PRO A 112 4.67 -4.53 -4.25
N ASN A 113 3.92 -5.62 -4.14
CA ASN A 113 2.76 -5.87 -4.97
C ASN A 113 1.50 -5.86 -4.10
N THR A 114 0.78 -4.74 -4.13
CA THR A 114 -0.41 -4.53 -3.29
C THR A 114 -1.66 -4.37 -4.16
N THR A 115 -2.84 -4.55 -3.57
CA THR A 115 -4.13 -4.42 -4.28
C THR A 115 -4.30 -3.07 -4.98
N ASN A 116 -3.84 -1.98 -4.36
CA ASN A 116 -3.99 -0.62 -4.88
C ASN A 116 -2.76 -0.11 -5.64
N PHE A 117 -1.59 -0.72 -5.40
CA PHE A 117 -0.34 -0.40 -6.07
C PHE A 117 0.36 -1.69 -6.51
N PRO A 118 0.22 -2.09 -7.78
CA PRO A 118 0.96 -3.22 -8.32
C PRO A 118 2.46 -2.90 -8.37
N ALA A 119 3.31 -3.92 -8.46
CA ALA A 119 4.76 -3.75 -8.49
C ALA A 119 5.25 -2.80 -9.61
N SER A 120 4.54 -2.73 -10.75
CA SER A 120 4.85 -1.82 -11.86
C SER A 120 4.44 -0.37 -11.63
N ALA A 121 3.64 -0.07 -10.59
CA ALA A 121 3.16 1.28 -10.33
C ALA A 121 4.17 2.13 -9.55
N TRP A 122 5.13 1.52 -8.85
CA TRP A 122 6.12 2.28 -8.08
C TRP A 122 7.12 2.91 -9.04
N ARG A 123 7.12 4.24 -9.17
CA ARG A 123 8.05 4.98 -10.03
C ARG A 123 8.94 5.91 -9.22
N TYR A 124 10.23 5.93 -9.54
CA TYR A 124 11.24 6.78 -8.93
C TYR A 124 11.18 8.17 -9.57
N ASP A 125 11.08 9.22 -8.76
CA ASP A 125 11.10 10.64 -9.16
C ASP A 125 12.22 11.35 -8.40
N ALA A 126 13.11 12.02 -9.13
CA ALA A 126 14.24 12.76 -8.58
C ALA A 126 14.47 14.12 -9.25
N ASP A 127 13.63 14.54 -10.20
CA ASP A 127 13.84 15.79 -10.96
C ASP A 127 13.09 17.00 -10.37
N ASN A 128 12.38 16.79 -9.25
CA ASN A 128 11.64 17.81 -8.51
C ASN A 128 10.63 18.59 -9.38
N ASN A 129 10.17 17.99 -10.49
CA ASN A 129 9.21 18.59 -11.41
C ASN A 129 7.76 18.48 -10.91
N THR A 130 7.54 17.70 -9.85
CA THR A 130 6.23 17.49 -9.23
C THR A 130 5.64 18.82 -8.74
N PRO A 131 4.48 19.28 -9.27
CA PRO A 131 3.90 20.57 -8.89
C PRO A 131 3.39 20.57 -7.45
N TYR A 132 3.83 21.55 -6.68
CA TYR A 132 3.28 21.89 -5.36
C TYR A 132 2.17 22.92 -5.52
N VAL A 133 0.96 22.45 -5.81
CA VAL A 133 -0.21 23.31 -6.02
C VAL A 133 -1.01 23.39 -4.72
N GLY A 134 -1.13 24.58 -4.14
CA GLY A 134 -1.92 24.80 -2.91
C GLY A 134 -1.12 24.78 -1.60
N CYS A 135 0.19 24.56 -1.64
CA CYS A 135 1.06 24.71 -0.48
C CYS A 135 1.29 26.21 -0.15
N PRO A 136 0.95 26.70 1.07
CA PRO A 136 1.12 28.11 1.48
C PRO A 136 2.55 28.64 1.41
N SER A 137 3.51 27.73 1.40
CA SER A 137 4.93 27.90 1.15
C SER A 137 5.36 26.60 0.49
N LYS A 138 6.19 26.61 -0.57
CA LYS A 138 7.01 25.42 -0.85
C LYS A 138 7.79 25.14 0.43
N PRO A 139 7.58 24.07 1.21
CA PRO A 139 8.53 23.71 2.23
C PRO A 139 9.95 23.80 1.65
N LYS A 140 10.85 24.44 2.38
CA LYS A 140 12.28 24.52 2.02
C LYS A 140 12.95 23.12 1.96
N ASP A 141 12.18 22.10 2.31
CA ASP A 141 12.55 20.73 2.64
C ASP A 141 12.18 19.71 1.55
N GLU A 142 11.89 20.19 0.34
CA GLU A 142 11.33 19.41 -0.79
C GLU A 142 12.39 18.82 -1.74
N ASN A 143 13.67 19.17 -1.55
CA ASN A 143 14.74 18.55 -2.31
C ASN A 143 14.92 17.12 -1.79
N GLY A 144 14.60 16.13 -2.62
CA GLY A 144 14.61 14.73 -2.24
C GLY A 144 14.06 13.84 -3.33
N ILE A 145 13.90 12.55 -3.03
CA ILE A 145 13.30 11.59 -3.95
C ILE A 145 11.85 11.32 -3.59
N ASN A 146 11.00 11.27 -4.61
CA ASN A 146 9.62 10.88 -4.48
C ASN A 146 9.39 9.48 -5.11
N LEU A 147 8.33 8.82 -4.67
CA LEU A 147 7.68 7.79 -5.47
C LEU A 147 6.42 8.36 -6.10
N ILE A 148 6.30 8.17 -7.40
CA ILE A 148 5.06 8.42 -8.14
C ILE A 148 4.31 7.11 -8.28
N LEU A 149 3.06 7.13 -7.85
CA LEU A 149 2.14 6.01 -7.88
C LEU A 149 0.95 6.37 -8.80
N PRO A 150 1.04 6.03 -10.11
CA PRO A 150 -0.05 6.23 -11.04
C PRO A 150 -1.15 5.17 -10.83
N GLY A 151 -2.39 5.52 -11.20
CA GLY A 151 -3.50 4.55 -11.26
C GLY A 151 -4.07 4.10 -9.91
N HIS A 152 -3.89 4.89 -8.85
CA HIS A 152 -4.50 4.63 -7.54
C HIS A 152 -6.04 4.68 -7.59
N LYS A 153 -6.70 3.85 -6.78
CA LYS A 153 -8.12 3.48 -6.95
C LYS A 153 -9.14 4.52 -6.47
N SER A 154 -8.83 5.33 -5.45
CA SER A 154 -9.79 6.29 -4.90
C SER A 154 -9.14 7.36 -4.02
N ARG A 155 -9.67 8.59 -4.05
CA ARG A 155 -9.24 9.69 -3.18
C ARG A 155 -9.32 9.35 -1.67
N PRO A 156 -10.40 8.72 -1.15
CA PRO A 156 -10.47 8.35 0.27
C PRO A 156 -9.37 7.39 0.73
N TYR A 157 -8.85 6.56 -0.18
CA TYR A 157 -7.75 5.66 0.14
C TYR A 157 -6.42 6.42 0.30
N VAL A 158 -6.10 7.32 -0.63
CA VAL A 158 -4.87 8.12 -0.53
C VAL A 158 -4.95 9.14 0.61
N GLU A 159 -6.13 9.70 0.91
CA GLU A 159 -6.34 10.51 2.13
C GLU A 159 -6.10 9.71 3.42
N GLU A 160 -6.55 8.45 3.50
CA GLU A 160 -6.27 7.61 4.69
C GLU A 160 -4.79 7.24 4.79
N LEU A 161 -4.15 7.00 3.65
CA LEU A 161 -2.72 6.70 3.59
C LEU A 161 -1.90 7.91 4.04
N ASP A 162 -2.25 9.08 3.55
CA ASP A 162 -1.65 10.36 3.91
C ASP A 162 -1.88 10.72 5.39
N LYS A 163 -3.08 10.51 5.94
CA LYS A 163 -3.34 10.67 7.39
C LYS A 163 -2.43 9.85 8.30
N ARG A 164 -1.85 8.75 7.80
CA ARG A 164 -0.88 7.94 8.55
C ARG A 164 0.56 8.39 8.34
N MET A 165 0.83 9.12 7.28
CA MET A 165 2.15 9.67 6.96
C MET A 165 2.35 11.03 7.62
N ASP A 166 1.32 11.89 7.59
CA ASP A 166 1.32 13.25 8.13
C ASP A 166 -0.08 13.69 8.63
N ASP A 167 -0.88 14.38 7.81
CA ASP A 167 -2.08 15.11 8.21
C ASP A 167 -3.33 14.79 7.37
N GLY A 168 -3.17 14.11 6.23
CA GLY A 168 -4.28 13.79 5.33
C GLY A 168 -4.60 14.88 4.30
N ASN A 169 -3.79 15.94 4.25
CA ASN A 169 -3.89 16.98 3.25
C ASN A 169 -3.13 16.59 1.97
N LEU A 170 -3.88 16.07 1.00
CA LEU A 170 -3.31 15.67 -0.28
C LEU A 170 -2.78 16.83 -1.16
N ASP A 171 -2.97 18.08 -0.77
CA ASP A 171 -2.44 19.22 -1.51
C ASP A 171 -0.98 19.52 -1.11
N CYS A 172 -0.55 19.11 0.09
CA CYS A 172 0.76 19.46 0.62
C CYS A 172 1.29 18.46 1.66
N GLY A 173 2.61 18.24 1.68
CA GLY A 173 3.24 17.36 2.66
C GLY A 173 3.97 16.18 2.01
N LYS A 174 4.05 15.08 2.75
CA LYS A 174 4.74 13.85 2.32
C LYS A 174 3.91 13.08 1.30
N GLY A 175 2.59 13.09 1.44
CA GLY A 175 1.69 12.55 0.43
C GLY A 175 0.98 13.65 -0.33
N ARG A 176 0.97 13.56 -1.66
CA ARG A 176 0.29 14.55 -2.49
C ARG A 176 -0.47 13.88 -3.61
N LEU A 177 -1.62 14.45 -3.97
CA LEU A 177 -2.43 14.00 -5.09
C LEU A 177 -2.46 15.10 -6.15
N PHE A 178 -1.81 14.85 -7.28
CA PHE A 178 -1.77 15.79 -8.40
C PHE A 178 -1.96 15.04 -9.72
N ASP A 179 -2.83 15.55 -10.60
CA ASP A 179 -3.10 14.96 -11.92
C ASP A 179 -3.41 13.44 -11.89
N GLY A 180 -4.17 12.99 -10.89
CA GLY A 180 -4.52 11.57 -10.72
C GLY A 180 -3.36 10.65 -10.32
N LYS A 181 -2.18 11.21 -10.01
CA LYS A 181 -1.01 10.50 -9.51
C LYS A 181 -0.82 10.82 -8.03
N TYR A 182 -0.50 9.79 -7.24
CA TYR A 182 -0.13 9.99 -5.85
C TYR A 182 1.39 10.07 -5.74
N PHE A 183 1.87 11.13 -5.11
CA PHE A 183 3.29 11.39 -4.88
C PHE A 183 3.60 11.14 -3.42
N TRP A 184 4.66 10.40 -3.17
CA TRP A 184 5.14 10.06 -1.84
C TRP A 184 6.59 10.52 -1.70
N LEU A 185 6.84 11.51 -0.84
CA LEU A 185 8.20 11.93 -0.48
C LEU A 185 8.88 10.87 0.40
N LEU A 186 9.89 10.17 -0.14
CA LEU A 186 10.60 9.13 0.60
C LEU A 186 11.65 9.72 1.53
N ALA A 187 12.51 10.56 0.98
CA ALA A 187 13.68 11.04 1.69
C ALA A 187 14.15 12.36 1.09
N ARG A 188 14.59 13.26 1.98
CA ARG A 188 15.24 14.52 1.64
C ARG A 188 16.66 14.26 1.13
N ASP A 189 17.22 15.23 0.42
CA ASP A 189 18.64 15.26 0.09
C ASP A 189 19.48 15.16 1.37
N LEU A 190 20.54 14.35 1.32
CA LEU A 190 21.38 14.10 2.50
C LEU A 190 22.16 15.32 2.98
N ASP A 191 22.36 16.30 2.10
CA ASP A 191 23.10 17.52 2.40
C ASP A 191 22.23 18.61 3.08
N GLN A 192 20.96 18.32 3.38
CA GLN A 192 20.12 19.26 4.13
C GLN A 192 20.08 18.92 5.63
N PRO A 193 20.49 19.84 6.53
CA PRO A 193 20.45 19.60 7.96
C PRO A 193 19.01 19.33 8.44
N TYR A 194 18.87 18.39 9.37
CA TYR A 194 17.64 18.20 10.14
C TYR A 194 17.45 19.42 11.05
N GLU A 195 16.79 20.46 10.56
CA GLU A 195 16.25 21.55 11.38
C GLU A 195 14.80 21.27 11.80
#